data_AF-A0A0V8J1V9-F1
#
_entry.id   AF-A0A0V8J1V9-F1
#
_cell.length_a   1.000
_cell.length_b   1.000
_cell.length_c   1.000
_cell.angle_alpha   90.00
_cell.angle_beta   90.00
_cell.angle_gamma   90.00
#
_symmetry.space_group_name_H-M   'P 1'
#
loop_
_entity.id
_entity.type
_entity.pdbx_description
1 polymer ?
#
loop_
_entity_poly.entity_id
_entity_poly.type
_entity_poly.pdbx_seq_one_letter_code
_entity_poly.pdbx_strand_id
1 'polypeptide(L)'
;MKKVLRPTSFVLALVLAAGISAPASHTEKAAAADASDPFTPYYGNGPSYVQPDNIAYLFPKPSESFSTPAFEKGRLPFTSQEEMMSFIKKLDRNHKNVSLTTIGRSLEGRKLPLLLFSNDNPNKIKTNKKKPLIWIQGQIHGNEPAAGESVLVTAQKLAQGKMGNVLDKVNIAIMPRVNPDGSFYFKRYIATNLDANRDYMKVEYPEVQAIHKAINEFQPDVVLDTHEYTVNSGPLKKFGESGSLPSYDLLISSAKNLNIPQSLRKASDNLLLKNVNKGLDAKNLSHHAYYTLATEGSELVATEGSTETRIGRNALGLKNTMTFLIETRGINIGRADFDRRVYAQTMAQQYFIKVAAGNAARVKKLVKTARQDVISKGKKANDGDNVVVTSENKRVPDQKLKVVDLATAKKADIPIIWEDSTDAYPTLERERPTAYIMPPAYHDIAKKLAVLGVKVEKLKKPASLSVESYKVTDKVVSTELENGHYTNKVTTEVKEHVHPFPAGSYVFSMAQPNANFISLALEPESVDSYVTFNFLPVEKGDEIPIYRYMSEKNLNVK
;
A
#
# COMPACT_ATOMS: atom_id res chain seq x y z
N MET A 1 -68.64 39.26 7.81
CA MET A 1 -69.87 39.28 8.64
C MET A 1 -70.41 37.86 8.74
N LYS A 2 -70.80 37.46 9.96
CA LYS A 2 -71.71 36.36 10.37
C LYS A 2 -71.34 34.88 10.13
N LYS A 3 -71.23 34.17 11.27
CA LYS A 3 -71.33 32.72 11.54
C LYS A 3 -72.71 32.14 11.16
N VAL A 4 -72.77 30.84 10.82
CA VAL A 4 -73.85 29.84 11.10
C VAL A 4 -73.26 28.40 10.96
N LEU A 5 -72.78 27.69 12.02
CA LEU A 5 -73.36 26.50 12.75
C LEU A 5 -74.55 25.79 12.06
N ARG A 6 -74.74 24.45 11.91
CA ARG A 6 -74.49 23.17 12.67
C ARG A 6 -75.30 22.05 11.91
N PRO A 7 -75.51 20.79 12.37
CA PRO A 7 -74.63 19.67 12.76
C PRO A 7 -75.12 18.29 12.17
N THR A 8 -74.81 17.16 12.86
CA THR A 8 -75.31 15.75 12.77
C THR A 8 -74.53 14.77 11.88
N SER A 9 -74.39 13.48 12.20
CA SER A 9 -74.14 12.73 13.44
C SER A 9 -73.68 11.32 13.03
N PHE A 10 -72.76 10.74 13.82
CA PHE A 10 -72.46 9.32 14.06
C PHE A 10 -72.93 8.23 13.08
N VAL A 11 -71.98 7.40 12.60
CA VAL A 11 -71.98 5.94 12.86
C VAL A 11 -70.52 5.44 12.96
N LEU A 12 -70.20 4.84 14.11
CA LEU A 12 -68.99 4.07 14.37
C LEU A 12 -69.28 2.61 13.96
N ALA A 13 -68.54 2.08 12.99
CA ALA A 13 -68.57 0.64 12.67
C ALA A 13 -67.16 0.09 12.80
N LEU A 14 -66.92 -0.61 13.91
CA LEU A 14 -65.78 -1.47 14.14
C LEU A 14 -65.95 -2.73 13.25
N VAL A 15 -65.03 -2.97 12.33
CA VAL A 15 -64.86 -4.27 11.69
C VAL A 15 -63.43 -4.73 11.96
N LEU A 16 -63.30 -5.71 12.87
CA LEU A 16 -62.11 -6.54 12.96
C LEU A 16 -62.07 -7.44 11.73
N ALA A 17 -61.06 -7.24 10.89
CA ALA A 17 -60.63 -8.24 9.92
C ALA A 17 -59.17 -8.59 10.22
N ALA A 18 -58.96 -9.80 10.73
CA ALA A 18 -57.65 -10.41 10.89
C ALA A 18 -57.05 -10.65 9.49
N GLY A 19 -56.12 -9.79 9.09
CA GLY A 19 -55.30 -9.94 7.90
C GLY A 19 -53.91 -10.44 8.28
N ILE A 20 -53.59 -11.66 7.85
CA ILE A 20 -52.26 -12.25 7.93
C ILE A 20 -51.27 -11.34 7.17
N SER A 21 -50.37 -10.68 7.91
CA SER A 21 -49.30 -9.89 7.31
C SER A 21 -48.24 -10.82 6.73
N ALA A 22 -48.18 -10.93 5.41
CA ALA A 22 -46.97 -11.38 4.73
C ALA A 22 -45.83 -10.40 5.06
N PRO A 23 -44.58 -10.86 5.23
CA PRO A 23 -43.47 -9.95 5.46
C PRO A 23 -43.25 -9.14 4.18
N ALA A 24 -43.41 -7.81 4.29
CA ALA A 24 -43.00 -6.89 3.24
C ALA A 24 -41.49 -7.05 3.03
N SER A 25 -41.11 -7.70 1.94
CA SER A 25 -39.74 -7.64 1.42
C SER A 25 -39.52 -6.24 0.86
N HIS A 26 -39.17 -5.29 1.72
CA HIS A 26 -38.56 -4.04 1.30
C HIS A 26 -37.13 -4.31 0.84
N THR A 27 -36.97 -4.89 -0.34
CA THR A 27 -35.78 -4.67 -1.15
C THR A 27 -36.02 -3.38 -1.91
N GLU A 28 -35.83 -2.24 -1.25
CA GLU A 28 -35.51 -1.03 -2.00
C GLU A 28 -34.28 -1.37 -2.84
N LYS A 29 -34.41 -1.27 -4.17
CA LYS A 29 -33.25 -1.31 -5.05
C LYS A 29 -32.31 -0.22 -4.55
N ALA A 30 -31.11 -0.59 -4.13
CA ALA A 30 -30.11 0.40 -3.74
C ALA A 30 -29.94 1.38 -4.91
N ALA A 31 -30.09 2.68 -4.64
CA ALA A 31 -29.73 3.73 -5.58
C ALA A 31 -28.27 4.14 -5.34
N ALA A 32 -27.61 4.67 -6.37
CA ALA A 32 -26.33 5.34 -6.16
C ALA A 32 -26.55 6.61 -5.35
N ALA A 33 -25.63 6.89 -4.43
CA ALA A 33 -25.70 8.05 -3.55
C ALA A 33 -25.65 9.37 -4.33
N ASP A 34 -26.51 10.31 -3.94
CA ASP A 34 -26.50 11.70 -4.37
C ASP A 34 -25.62 12.55 -3.42
N ALA A 35 -25.10 13.68 -3.90
CA ALA A 35 -24.36 14.62 -3.06
C ALA A 35 -25.20 15.20 -1.90
N SER A 36 -26.53 15.16 -2.03
CA SER A 36 -27.50 15.59 -1.01
C SER A 36 -27.81 14.52 0.06
N ASP A 37 -27.36 13.27 -0.12
CA ASP A 37 -27.60 12.20 0.85
C ASP A 37 -26.86 12.47 2.17
N PRO A 38 -27.41 12.07 3.33
CA PRO A 38 -26.79 12.34 4.63
C PRO A 38 -25.47 11.57 4.78
N PHE A 39 -24.42 12.30 5.15
CA PHE A 39 -23.13 11.71 5.46
C PHE A 39 -23.20 10.82 6.71
N THR A 40 -22.74 9.59 6.59
CA THR A 40 -22.62 8.63 7.69
C THR A 40 -21.14 8.30 7.95
N PRO A 41 -20.59 8.53 9.16
CA PRO A 41 -19.21 8.16 9.47
C PRO A 41 -18.91 6.69 9.16
N TYR A 42 -17.73 6.41 8.60
CA TYR A 42 -17.32 5.06 8.16
C TYR A 42 -18.20 4.44 7.07
N TYR A 43 -18.98 5.25 6.35
CA TYR A 43 -19.80 4.82 5.21
C TYR A 43 -19.92 5.88 4.11
N GLY A 44 -19.71 7.15 4.45
CA GLY A 44 -19.90 8.27 3.55
C GLY A 44 -21.39 8.48 3.25
N ASN A 45 -21.68 8.92 2.04
CA ASN A 45 -23.04 9.11 1.54
C ASN A 45 -23.64 7.80 0.97
N GLY A 46 -22.86 6.71 0.92
CA GLY A 46 -23.26 5.43 0.32
C GLY A 46 -22.47 5.08 -0.96
N PRO A 47 -22.89 4.04 -1.69
CA PRO A 47 -22.22 3.62 -2.91
C PRO A 47 -22.39 4.68 -4.01
N SER A 48 -21.31 5.12 -4.65
CA SER A 48 -21.39 5.93 -5.87
C SER A 48 -21.71 5.10 -7.12
N TYR A 49 -21.74 3.77 -6.99
CA TYR A 49 -22.16 2.85 -8.04
C TYR A 49 -22.90 1.65 -7.46
N VAL A 50 -24.08 1.36 -8.02
CA VAL A 50 -24.84 0.16 -7.70
C VAL A 50 -24.70 -0.83 -8.85
N GLN A 51 -24.26 -2.03 -8.50
CA GLN A 51 -24.08 -3.11 -9.45
C GLN A 51 -25.43 -3.71 -9.86
N PRO A 52 -25.61 -4.13 -11.12
CA PRO A 52 -26.79 -4.88 -11.53
C PRO A 52 -26.95 -6.21 -10.78
N ASP A 53 -28.17 -6.55 -10.34
CA ASP A 53 -28.42 -7.80 -9.60
C ASP A 53 -28.09 -9.06 -10.42
N ASN A 54 -28.23 -8.98 -11.75
CA ASN A 54 -27.97 -10.09 -12.67
C ASN A 54 -26.48 -10.49 -12.74
N ILE A 55 -25.55 -9.71 -12.18
CA ILE A 55 -24.12 -10.10 -12.11
C ILE A 55 -23.72 -10.65 -10.73
N ALA A 56 -24.60 -10.64 -9.73
CA ALA A 56 -24.28 -11.06 -8.37
C ALA A 56 -23.79 -12.53 -8.28
N TYR A 57 -24.27 -13.40 -9.17
CA TYR A 57 -23.86 -14.81 -9.22
C TYR A 57 -22.37 -15.00 -9.58
N LEU A 58 -21.72 -13.99 -10.18
CA LEU A 58 -20.30 -14.00 -10.50
C LEU A 58 -19.41 -13.79 -9.27
N PHE A 59 -19.99 -13.29 -8.17
CA PHE A 59 -19.30 -12.98 -6.90
C PHE A 59 -20.07 -13.61 -5.72
N PRO A 60 -20.19 -14.95 -5.67
CA PRO A 60 -21.07 -15.62 -4.73
C PRO A 60 -20.64 -15.38 -3.28
N LYS A 61 -21.63 -15.20 -2.40
CA LYS A 61 -21.41 -15.08 -0.97
C LYS A 61 -20.65 -16.32 -0.44
N PRO A 62 -19.58 -16.14 0.35
CA PRO A 62 -18.85 -17.26 0.93
C PRO A 62 -19.70 -18.01 1.96
N SER A 63 -19.41 -19.29 2.17
CA SER A 63 -20.04 -20.09 3.22
C SER A 63 -19.52 -19.76 4.63
N GLU A 64 -18.32 -19.17 4.72
CA GLU A 64 -17.76 -18.72 5.98
C GLU A 64 -18.46 -17.44 6.47
N SER A 65 -18.80 -17.40 7.76
CA SER A 65 -19.31 -16.21 8.44
C SER A 65 -18.23 -15.57 9.32
N PHE A 66 -18.31 -14.26 9.46
CA PHE A 66 -17.35 -13.47 10.25
C PHE A 66 -18.03 -12.84 11.47
N SER A 67 -17.24 -12.61 12.52
CA SER A 67 -17.71 -12.04 13.80
C SER A 67 -16.97 -10.76 14.18
N THR A 68 -16.30 -10.14 13.21
CA THR A 68 -15.69 -8.82 13.36
C THR A 68 -16.78 -7.73 13.31
N PRO A 69 -16.51 -6.50 13.80
CA PRO A 69 -17.56 -5.53 14.07
C PRO A 69 -18.43 -5.14 12.86
N ALA A 70 -17.88 -5.14 11.64
CA ALA A 70 -18.65 -4.78 10.44
C ALA A 70 -19.74 -5.81 10.10
N PHE A 71 -19.69 -7.02 10.66
CA PHE A 71 -20.67 -8.11 10.43
C PHE A 71 -21.75 -8.23 11.51
N GLU A 72 -21.80 -7.31 12.47
CA GLU A 72 -22.95 -7.19 13.36
C GLU A 72 -24.25 -6.92 12.56
N LYS A 73 -25.35 -7.55 12.97
CA LYS A 73 -26.62 -7.56 12.21
C LYS A 73 -27.21 -6.16 12.07
N GLY A 74 -27.76 -5.87 10.89
CA GLY A 74 -28.51 -4.63 10.62
C GLY A 74 -27.66 -3.37 10.50
N ARG A 75 -26.33 -3.49 10.41
CA ARG A 75 -25.44 -2.34 10.34
C ARG A 75 -25.19 -1.88 8.91
N LEU A 76 -25.27 -0.57 8.72
CA LEU A 76 -24.84 0.10 7.50
C LEU A 76 -23.35 0.51 7.56
N PRO A 77 -22.88 1.23 8.60
CA PRO A 77 -21.47 1.63 8.67
C PRO A 77 -20.52 0.44 8.77
N PHE A 78 -19.32 0.61 8.24
CA PHE A 78 -18.21 -0.31 8.49
C PHE A 78 -17.65 -0.10 9.90
N THR A 79 -16.72 -0.96 10.31
CA THR A 79 -16.10 -0.93 11.64
C THR A 79 -15.54 0.46 11.97
N SER A 80 -16.01 1.08 13.05
CA SER A 80 -15.47 2.36 13.54
C SER A 80 -14.07 2.20 14.17
N GLN A 81 -13.39 3.31 14.47
CA GLN A 81 -12.10 3.24 15.17
C GLN A 81 -12.26 2.67 16.58
N GLU A 82 -13.32 3.05 17.27
CA GLU A 82 -13.63 2.65 18.64
C GLU A 82 -13.93 1.15 18.70
N GLU A 83 -14.72 0.64 17.76
CA GLU A 83 -15.04 -0.79 17.64
C GLU A 83 -13.81 -1.61 17.29
N MET A 84 -13.01 -1.16 16.32
CA MET A 84 -11.73 -1.79 15.98
C MET A 84 -10.84 -1.88 17.23
N MET A 85 -10.66 -0.77 17.95
CA MET A 85 -9.84 -0.73 19.17
C MET A 85 -10.41 -1.62 20.28
N SER A 86 -11.73 -1.68 20.45
CA SER A 86 -12.39 -2.58 21.41
C SER A 86 -12.16 -4.05 21.05
N PHE A 87 -12.31 -4.40 19.77
CA PHE A 87 -12.11 -5.75 19.25
C PHE A 87 -10.68 -6.23 19.48
N ILE A 88 -9.67 -5.45 19.07
CA ILE A 88 -8.27 -5.87 19.18
C ILE A 88 -7.78 -5.90 20.64
N LYS A 89 -8.31 -5.05 21.52
CA LYS A 89 -8.04 -5.12 22.97
C LYS A 89 -8.60 -6.41 23.59
N LYS A 90 -9.75 -6.90 23.11
CA LYS A 90 -10.28 -8.21 23.54
C LYS A 90 -9.37 -9.34 23.09
N LEU A 91 -8.83 -9.28 21.87
CA LEU A 91 -7.87 -10.29 21.39
C LEU A 91 -6.62 -10.34 22.28
N ASP A 92 -6.01 -9.18 22.54
CA ASP A 92 -4.85 -9.01 23.43
C ASP A 92 -5.09 -9.56 24.85
N ARG A 93 -6.22 -9.18 25.47
CA ARG A 93 -6.56 -9.63 26.83
C ARG A 93 -6.82 -11.13 26.96
N ASN A 94 -7.44 -11.72 25.94
CA ASN A 94 -7.97 -13.09 26.05
C ASN A 94 -7.00 -14.16 25.51
N HIS A 95 -5.90 -13.77 24.85
CA HIS A 95 -5.00 -14.72 24.21
C HIS A 95 -3.53 -14.39 24.49
N LYS A 96 -2.81 -15.33 25.13
CA LYS A 96 -1.41 -15.14 25.57
C LYS A 96 -0.41 -14.95 24.43
N ASN A 97 -0.76 -15.39 23.22
CA ASN A 97 0.06 -15.28 22.02
C ASN A 97 -0.10 -13.91 21.32
N VAL A 98 -0.89 -12.97 21.88
CA VAL A 98 -1.16 -11.64 21.34
C VAL A 98 -0.57 -10.57 22.26
N SER A 99 -0.02 -9.50 21.67
CA SER A 99 0.29 -8.24 22.37
C SER A 99 -0.16 -7.05 21.53
N LEU A 100 -0.76 -6.05 22.16
CA LEU A 100 -1.16 -4.80 21.53
C LEU A 100 -0.26 -3.63 21.93
N THR A 101 0.24 -2.89 20.94
CA THR A 101 0.94 -1.61 21.15
C THR A 101 0.36 -0.50 20.26
N THR A 102 0.76 0.74 20.48
CA THR A 102 0.46 1.90 19.63
C THR A 102 1.77 2.43 19.04
N ILE A 103 1.86 2.55 17.71
CA ILE A 103 3.08 2.98 17.03
C ILE A 103 3.10 4.47 16.68
N GLY A 104 1.95 5.14 16.76
CA GLY A 104 1.80 6.55 16.44
C GLY A 104 0.36 7.02 16.55
N ARG A 105 0.10 8.20 16.01
CA ARG A 105 -1.22 8.80 15.88
C ARG A 105 -1.39 9.39 14.48
N SER A 106 -2.62 9.41 13.99
CA SER A 106 -2.98 10.10 12.76
C SER A 106 -2.94 11.62 12.93
N LEU A 107 -3.14 12.34 11.82
CA LEU A 107 -3.24 13.80 11.80
C LEU A 107 -4.31 14.34 12.77
N GLU A 108 -5.48 13.69 12.85
CA GLU A 108 -6.54 14.05 13.82
C GLU A 108 -6.36 13.37 15.20
N GLY A 109 -5.19 12.79 15.46
CA GLY A 109 -4.82 12.28 16.79
C GLY A 109 -5.34 10.88 17.13
N ARG A 110 -5.96 10.14 16.19
CA ARG A 110 -6.44 8.76 16.42
C ARG A 110 -5.26 7.80 16.54
N LYS A 111 -5.31 6.86 17.48
CA LYS A 111 -4.22 5.90 17.73
C LYS A 111 -4.01 4.98 16.53
N LEU A 112 -2.75 4.68 16.22
CA LEU A 112 -2.34 3.68 15.23
C LEU A 112 -1.92 2.39 15.95
N PRO A 113 -2.79 1.38 16.06
CA PRO A 113 -2.49 0.15 16.78
C PRO A 113 -1.63 -0.83 15.96
N LEU A 114 -0.83 -1.61 16.67
CA LEU A 114 -0.10 -2.75 16.13
C LEU A 114 -0.31 -3.96 17.04
N LEU A 115 -0.88 -5.03 16.51
CA LEU A 115 -0.95 -6.33 17.17
C LEU A 115 0.28 -7.16 16.83
N LEU A 116 0.79 -7.90 17.80
CA LEU A 116 1.94 -8.77 17.70
C LEU A 116 1.52 -10.19 18.05
N PHE A 117 1.84 -11.17 17.20
CA PHE A 117 1.48 -12.57 17.37
C PHE A 117 2.72 -13.45 17.42
N SER A 118 2.86 -14.25 18.49
CA SER A 118 3.94 -15.23 18.63
C SER A 118 3.58 -16.30 19.67
N ASN A 119 3.90 -17.56 19.39
CA ASN A 119 3.85 -18.64 20.39
C ASN A 119 5.03 -18.58 21.39
N ASP A 120 6.08 -17.79 21.09
CA ASP A 120 7.19 -17.59 22.04
C ASP A 120 6.78 -16.49 23.04
N ASN A 121 7.04 -15.23 22.70
CA ASN A 121 6.58 -14.07 23.45
C ASN A 121 6.39 -12.91 22.47
N PRO A 122 5.15 -12.43 22.24
CA PRO A 122 4.87 -11.39 21.25
C PRO A 122 5.60 -10.07 21.56
N ASN A 123 5.87 -9.74 22.83
CA ASN A 123 6.64 -8.55 23.22
C ASN A 123 8.13 -8.65 22.88
N LYS A 124 8.65 -9.85 22.60
CA LYS A 124 10.06 -10.09 22.24
C LYS A 124 10.29 -10.18 20.74
N ILE A 125 9.28 -10.02 19.87
CA ILE A 125 9.45 -10.06 18.40
C ILE A 125 10.49 -9.03 17.90
N LYS A 126 10.58 -7.87 18.58
CA LYS A 126 11.58 -6.84 18.25
C LYS A 126 13.02 -7.34 18.40
N THR A 127 13.32 -8.15 19.40
CA THR A 127 14.70 -8.60 19.72
C THR A 127 14.98 -10.04 19.30
N ASN A 128 13.98 -10.91 19.27
CA ASN A 128 14.09 -12.31 18.84
C ASN A 128 13.76 -12.43 17.34
N LYS A 129 14.79 -12.38 16.49
CA LYS A 129 14.68 -12.46 15.02
C LYS A 129 14.83 -13.89 14.44
N LYS A 130 14.65 -14.93 15.26
CA LYS A 130 14.83 -16.34 14.83
C LYS A 130 13.81 -16.77 13.77
N LYS A 131 12.54 -16.41 13.95
CA LYS A 131 11.44 -16.71 13.01
C LYS A 131 11.28 -15.55 12.01
N PRO A 132 10.83 -15.81 10.76
CA PRO A 132 10.37 -14.74 9.89
C PRO A 132 9.31 -13.89 10.56
N LEU A 133 9.36 -12.59 10.35
CA LEU A 133 8.29 -11.69 10.72
C LEU A 133 7.48 -11.32 9.47
N ILE A 134 6.17 -11.60 9.52
CA ILE A 134 5.22 -11.16 8.51
C ILE A 134 4.50 -9.92 9.05
N TRP A 135 4.62 -8.81 8.34
CA TRP A 135 3.85 -7.59 8.60
C TRP A 135 2.62 -7.55 7.70
N ILE A 136 1.46 -7.25 8.26
CA ILE A 136 0.20 -7.10 7.53
C ILE A 136 -0.38 -5.75 7.89
N GLN A 137 -0.67 -4.92 6.90
CA GLN A 137 -1.34 -3.64 7.11
C GLN A 137 -2.50 -3.49 6.13
N GLY A 138 -3.52 -2.74 6.54
CA GLY A 138 -4.65 -2.44 5.69
C GLY A 138 -5.20 -1.02 5.84
N GLN A 139 -6.05 -0.66 4.88
CA GLN A 139 -6.84 0.56 4.92
C GLN A 139 -5.98 1.84 5.08
N ILE A 140 -4.91 1.94 4.29
CA ILE A 140 -4.19 3.21 4.08
C ILE A 140 -5.03 4.19 3.26
N HIS A 141 -5.89 3.68 2.39
CA HIS A 141 -7.02 4.45 1.90
C HIS A 141 -8.25 4.17 2.76
N GLY A 142 -8.89 5.23 3.23
CA GLY A 142 -9.98 5.12 4.21
C GLY A 142 -11.26 4.49 3.69
N ASN A 143 -11.54 4.65 2.39
CA ASN A 143 -12.72 4.12 1.68
C ASN A 143 -12.57 2.66 1.22
N GLU A 144 -11.61 1.92 1.75
CA GLU A 144 -11.34 0.51 1.43
C GLU A 144 -11.64 -0.40 2.63
N PRO A 145 -12.90 -0.50 3.07
CA PRO A 145 -13.28 -1.15 4.32
C PRO A 145 -12.98 -2.65 4.36
N ALA A 146 -13.05 -3.37 3.23
CA ALA A 146 -12.83 -4.83 3.27
C ALA A 146 -11.36 -5.17 3.53
N ALA A 147 -10.44 -4.29 3.13
CA ALA A 147 -9.02 -4.41 3.47
C ALA A 147 -8.84 -4.37 5.00
N GLY A 148 -9.36 -3.34 5.67
CA GLY A 148 -9.27 -3.23 7.13
C GLY A 148 -9.98 -4.38 7.87
N GLU A 149 -11.16 -4.77 7.40
CA GLU A 149 -11.96 -5.83 8.04
C GLU A 149 -11.32 -7.22 7.88
N SER A 150 -10.77 -7.54 6.71
CA SER A 150 -10.09 -8.82 6.48
C SER A 150 -8.86 -9.00 7.38
N VAL A 151 -8.16 -7.91 7.67
CA VAL A 151 -7.03 -7.92 8.59
C VAL A 151 -7.49 -8.21 10.03
N LEU A 152 -8.67 -7.74 10.44
CA LEU A 152 -9.28 -8.11 11.73
C LEU A 152 -9.71 -9.58 11.78
N VAL A 153 -10.26 -10.12 10.68
CA VAL A 153 -10.61 -11.54 10.57
C VAL A 153 -9.35 -12.40 10.70
N THR A 154 -8.27 -12.05 9.99
CA THR A 154 -6.98 -12.76 10.10
C THR A 154 -6.41 -12.69 11.51
N ALA A 155 -6.45 -11.51 12.15
CA ALA A 155 -6.04 -11.33 13.54
C ALA A 155 -6.83 -12.23 14.51
N GLN A 156 -8.15 -12.32 14.34
CA GLN A 156 -9.00 -13.20 15.15
C GLN A 156 -8.64 -14.67 14.96
N LYS A 157 -8.45 -15.12 13.71
CA LYS A 157 -8.08 -16.51 13.40
C LYS A 157 -6.72 -16.89 14.00
N LEU A 158 -5.75 -15.98 13.98
CA LEU A 158 -4.44 -16.18 14.61
C LEU A 158 -4.53 -16.26 16.12
N ALA A 159 -5.26 -15.34 16.76
CA ALA A 159 -5.46 -15.34 18.21
C ALA A 159 -6.11 -16.65 18.68
N GLN A 160 -7.12 -17.13 17.95
CA GLN A 160 -7.88 -18.35 18.27
C GLN A 160 -7.18 -19.66 17.85
N GLY A 161 -5.96 -19.61 17.30
CA GLY A 161 -5.25 -20.81 16.84
C GLY A 161 -5.88 -21.51 15.62
N LYS A 162 -6.83 -20.85 14.91
CA LYS A 162 -7.50 -21.40 13.72
C LYS A 162 -6.61 -21.45 12.47
N MET A 163 -5.36 -21.00 12.60
CA MET A 163 -4.34 -21.05 11.55
C MET A 163 -3.38 -22.24 11.69
N GLY A 164 -3.67 -23.19 12.59
CA GLY A 164 -2.79 -24.32 12.87
C GLY A 164 -1.49 -23.86 13.53
N ASN A 165 -0.39 -24.54 13.22
CA ASN A 165 0.92 -24.34 13.85
C ASN A 165 1.79 -23.24 13.20
N VAL A 166 1.20 -22.31 12.43
CA VAL A 166 1.99 -21.28 11.72
C VAL A 166 2.85 -20.44 12.66
N LEU A 167 2.38 -20.14 13.88
CA LEU A 167 3.12 -19.34 14.87
C LEU A 167 4.34 -20.07 15.49
N ASP A 168 4.47 -21.38 15.26
CA ASP A 168 5.70 -22.12 15.60
C ASP A 168 6.83 -21.80 14.62
N LYS A 169 6.48 -21.32 13.42
CA LYS A 169 7.41 -21.07 12.32
C LYS A 169 7.59 -19.59 12.01
N VAL A 170 6.58 -18.76 12.21
CA VAL A 170 6.62 -17.31 11.93
C VAL A 170 6.09 -16.48 13.11
N ASN A 171 6.52 -15.23 13.16
CA ASN A 171 5.90 -14.18 13.96
C ASN A 171 5.07 -13.28 13.04
N ILE A 172 4.02 -12.63 13.56
CA ILE A 172 3.16 -11.77 12.76
C ILE A 172 2.95 -10.43 13.46
N ALA A 173 3.01 -9.33 12.71
CA ALA A 173 2.64 -8.00 13.16
C ALA A 173 1.48 -7.49 12.28
N ILE A 174 0.41 -6.98 12.90
CA ILE A 174 -0.81 -6.58 12.20
C ILE A 174 -1.21 -5.14 12.57
N MET A 175 -1.33 -4.29 11.56
CA MET A 175 -1.86 -2.93 11.65
C MET A 175 -3.20 -2.85 10.87
N PRO A 176 -4.36 -3.00 11.54
CA PRO A 176 -5.63 -3.14 10.84
C PRO A 176 -6.05 -1.91 10.03
N ARG A 177 -5.63 -0.72 10.47
CA ARG A 177 -5.97 0.54 9.83
C ARG A 177 -4.82 1.52 9.89
N VAL A 178 -4.32 1.91 8.72
CA VAL A 178 -3.29 2.94 8.58
C VAL A 178 -3.87 4.34 8.61
N ASN A 179 -5.00 4.58 7.94
CA ASN A 179 -5.62 5.88 7.80
C ASN A 179 -6.97 5.96 8.52
N PRO A 180 -6.98 6.14 9.86
CA PRO A 180 -8.22 6.21 10.64
C PRO A 180 -9.04 7.47 10.35
N ASP A 181 -8.42 8.54 9.88
CA ASP A 181 -9.09 9.81 9.59
C ASP A 181 -9.86 9.69 8.27
N GLY A 182 -9.20 9.24 7.21
CA GLY A 182 -9.85 8.93 5.94
C GLY A 182 -10.96 7.90 6.10
N SER A 183 -10.77 6.90 6.97
CA SER A 183 -11.80 5.89 7.25
C SER A 183 -13.05 6.50 7.90
N PHE A 184 -12.89 7.43 8.85
CA PHE A 184 -14.01 8.15 9.45
C PHE A 184 -14.81 8.92 8.40
N TYR A 185 -14.12 9.63 7.50
CA TYR A 185 -14.74 10.37 6.38
C TYR A 185 -15.12 9.51 5.18
N PHE A 186 -14.86 8.19 5.24
CA PHE A 186 -15.02 7.25 4.12
C PHE A 186 -14.42 7.76 2.80
N LYS A 187 -13.20 8.32 2.87
CA LYS A 187 -12.46 8.85 1.73
C LYS A 187 -11.10 8.16 1.58
N ARG A 188 -10.57 8.17 0.36
CA ARG A 188 -9.23 7.63 0.05
C ARG A 188 -8.14 8.31 0.88
N TYR A 189 -8.21 9.63 0.93
CA TYR A 189 -7.14 10.48 1.42
C TYR A 189 -7.09 10.58 2.96
N ILE A 190 -5.98 11.06 3.50
CA ILE A 190 -5.89 11.46 4.92
C ILE A 190 -6.70 12.74 5.17
N ALA A 191 -6.69 13.23 6.43
CA ALA A 191 -7.46 14.41 6.84
C ALA A 191 -7.31 15.60 5.87
N THR A 192 -6.09 15.87 5.39
CA THR A 192 -5.72 16.99 4.50
C THR A 192 -5.98 16.76 3.01
N ASN A 193 -6.68 15.69 2.62
CA ASN A 193 -6.96 15.33 1.22
C ASN A 193 -5.71 14.97 0.39
N LEU A 194 -4.65 14.51 1.04
CA LEU A 194 -3.46 13.95 0.39
C LEU A 194 -3.44 12.42 0.51
N ASP A 195 -2.79 11.75 -0.44
CA ASP A 195 -2.68 10.29 -0.51
C ASP A 195 -1.46 9.80 0.29
N ALA A 196 -1.70 9.15 1.44
CA ALA A 196 -0.64 8.57 2.26
C ALA A 196 0.13 7.46 1.52
N ASN A 197 -0.46 6.80 0.53
CA ASN A 197 0.23 5.82 -0.31
C ASN A 197 1.01 6.47 -1.47
N ARG A 198 1.30 7.78 -1.37
CA ARG A 198 2.27 8.52 -2.20
C ARG A 198 3.38 9.16 -1.35
N ASP A 199 3.41 8.91 -0.04
CA ASP A 199 4.29 9.60 0.92
C ASP A 199 5.47 8.74 1.41
N TYR A 200 5.64 7.51 0.91
CA TYR A 200 6.65 6.61 1.48
C TYR A 200 8.11 7.02 1.24
N MET A 201 8.37 7.97 0.32
CA MET A 201 9.69 8.60 0.14
C MET A 201 9.78 9.98 0.81
N LYS A 202 8.70 10.77 0.72
CA LYS A 202 8.65 12.15 1.22
C LYS A 202 8.53 12.22 2.74
N VAL A 203 7.85 11.24 3.35
CA VAL A 203 7.62 11.05 4.79
C VAL A 203 7.08 12.31 5.48
N GLU A 204 6.08 12.94 4.89
CA GLU A 204 5.44 14.15 5.40
C GLU A 204 4.35 13.84 6.43
N TYR A 205 3.73 12.67 6.38
CA TYR A 205 2.56 12.35 7.19
C TYR A 205 2.91 11.48 8.41
N PRO A 206 2.34 11.78 9.60
CA PRO A 206 2.68 11.05 10.82
C PRO A 206 2.32 9.56 10.75
N GLU A 207 1.30 9.18 9.99
CA GLU A 207 0.94 7.78 9.75
C GLU A 207 2.08 7.02 9.06
N VAL A 208 2.62 7.59 7.99
CA VAL A 208 3.69 7.00 7.18
C VAL A 208 5.03 7.04 7.93
N GLN A 209 5.31 8.12 8.67
CA GLN A 209 6.48 8.20 9.56
C GLN A 209 6.43 7.11 10.64
N ALA A 210 5.26 6.88 11.26
CA ALA A 210 5.07 5.84 12.27
C ALA A 210 5.29 4.43 11.69
N ILE A 211 4.81 4.17 10.47
CA ILE A 211 5.06 2.92 9.75
C ILE A 211 6.54 2.74 9.49
N HIS A 212 7.23 3.74 8.91
CA HIS A 212 8.67 3.63 8.65
C HIS A 212 9.46 3.35 9.93
N LYS A 213 9.17 4.07 11.01
CA LYS A 213 9.80 3.83 12.31
C LYS A 213 9.56 2.39 12.79
N ALA A 214 8.32 1.92 12.75
CA ALA A 214 8.00 0.55 13.15
C ALA A 214 8.69 -0.49 12.26
N ILE A 215 8.65 -0.34 10.93
CA ILE A 215 9.31 -1.23 9.97
C ILE A 215 10.83 -1.25 10.20
N ASN A 216 11.44 -0.11 10.50
CA ASN A 216 12.88 -0.03 10.81
C ASN A 216 13.23 -0.77 12.11
N GLU A 217 12.38 -0.73 13.14
CA GLU A 217 12.58 -1.45 14.40
C GLU A 217 12.29 -2.96 14.29
N PHE A 218 11.22 -3.32 13.58
CA PHE A 218 10.75 -4.69 13.48
C PHE A 218 11.44 -5.48 12.36
N GLN A 219 11.89 -4.82 11.31
CA GLN A 219 12.59 -5.38 10.15
C GLN A 219 11.91 -6.65 9.59
N PRO A 220 10.64 -6.56 9.16
CA PRO A 220 9.90 -7.72 8.65
C PRO A 220 10.62 -8.39 7.48
N ASP A 221 10.31 -9.66 7.26
CA ASP A 221 10.82 -10.46 6.14
C ASP A 221 9.79 -10.53 5.00
N VAL A 222 8.50 -10.44 5.34
CA VAL A 222 7.37 -10.36 4.40
C VAL A 222 6.45 -9.22 4.82
N VAL A 223 5.93 -8.46 3.86
CA VAL A 223 4.94 -7.39 4.09
C VAL A 223 3.74 -7.63 3.17
N LEU A 224 2.54 -7.61 3.74
CA LEU A 224 1.28 -7.63 3.00
C LEU A 224 0.58 -6.29 3.21
N ASP A 225 0.29 -5.59 2.13
CA ASP A 225 -0.41 -4.31 2.11
C ASP A 225 -1.75 -4.51 1.41
N THR A 226 -2.84 -4.43 2.17
CA THR A 226 -4.19 -4.77 1.72
C THR A 226 -5.00 -3.53 1.37
N HIS A 227 -5.63 -3.54 0.21
CA HIS A 227 -6.34 -2.44 -0.44
C HIS A 227 -7.61 -2.90 -1.16
N GLU A 228 -8.36 -1.99 -1.76
CA GLU A 228 -9.44 -2.31 -2.69
C GLU A 228 -9.36 -1.47 -3.98
N TYR A 229 -9.77 -2.06 -5.11
CA TYR A 229 -9.75 -1.37 -6.41
C TYR A 229 -11.16 -0.98 -6.88
N THR A 230 -11.20 0.01 -7.77
CA THR A 230 -12.42 0.62 -8.32
C THR A 230 -13.23 -0.34 -9.19
N VAL A 231 -14.51 -0.49 -8.85
CA VAL A 231 -15.44 -1.34 -9.60
C VAL A 231 -15.90 -0.69 -10.90
N ASN A 232 -16.36 0.55 -10.86
CA ASN A 232 -16.92 1.27 -12.01
C ASN A 232 -15.82 2.06 -12.75
N SER A 233 -14.76 1.38 -13.15
CA SER A 233 -13.62 1.98 -13.87
C SER A 233 -14.06 2.68 -15.16
N GLY A 234 -13.70 3.96 -15.32
CA GLY A 234 -14.07 4.80 -16.47
C GLY A 234 -13.72 4.18 -17.83
N PRO A 235 -12.48 3.70 -18.05
CA PRO A 235 -12.08 3.08 -19.31
C PRO A 235 -12.95 1.89 -19.76
N LEU A 236 -13.47 1.09 -18.83
CA LEU A 236 -14.27 -0.10 -19.16
C LEU A 236 -15.69 0.21 -19.64
N LYS A 237 -16.17 1.45 -19.47
CA LYS A 237 -17.49 1.86 -19.96
C LYS A 237 -17.64 1.75 -21.47
N LYS A 238 -16.53 1.79 -22.23
CA LYS A 238 -16.51 1.74 -23.69
C LYS A 238 -16.51 0.30 -24.26
N PHE A 239 -16.43 -0.72 -23.40
CA PHE A 239 -16.27 -2.11 -23.81
C PHE A 239 -17.53 -2.92 -23.51
N GLY A 240 -18.13 -3.52 -24.54
CA GLY A 240 -19.45 -4.17 -24.46
C GLY A 240 -20.60 -3.19 -24.69
N GLU A 241 -21.75 -3.69 -25.14
CA GLU A 241 -22.92 -2.85 -25.53
C GLU A 241 -23.43 -1.97 -24.38
N SER A 242 -23.40 -2.48 -23.15
CA SER A 242 -23.76 -1.76 -21.93
C SER A 242 -22.56 -1.40 -21.05
N GLY A 243 -21.35 -1.46 -21.60
CA GLY A 243 -20.11 -1.31 -20.85
C GLY A 243 -19.71 -2.57 -20.07
N SER A 244 -18.54 -2.50 -19.42
CA SER A 244 -17.95 -3.62 -18.67
C SER A 244 -17.49 -3.21 -17.27
N LEU A 245 -17.32 -4.20 -16.40
CA LEU A 245 -16.72 -4.07 -15.07
C LEU A 245 -15.52 -5.02 -14.90
N PRO A 246 -14.57 -4.75 -13.98
CA PRO A 246 -13.54 -5.71 -13.61
C PRO A 246 -14.16 -7.01 -13.05
N SER A 247 -13.51 -8.15 -13.30
CA SER A 247 -14.08 -9.48 -13.03
C SER A 247 -13.40 -10.33 -11.97
N TYR A 248 -12.22 -9.93 -11.50
CA TYR A 248 -11.42 -10.71 -10.54
C TYR A 248 -11.89 -10.46 -9.10
N ASP A 249 -11.72 -11.44 -8.22
CA ASP A 249 -11.91 -11.22 -6.78
C ASP A 249 -10.70 -10.46 -6.21
N LEU A 250 -9.50 -10.83 -6.68
CA LEU A 250 -8.22 -10.34 -6.19
C LEU A 250 -7.30 -9.87 -7.31
N LEU A 251 -6.68 -8.72 -7.10
CA LEU A 251 -5.54 -8.23 -7.84
C LEU A 251 -4.33 -8.27 -6.90
N ILE A 252 -3.25 -8.95 -7.27
CA ILE A 252 -2.09 -9.14 -6.37
C ILE A 252 -0.81 -8.82 -7.12
N SER A 253 0.11 -8.11 -6.47
CA SER A 253 1.41 -7.83 -7.07
C SER A 253 2.52 -7.72 -6.03
N SER A 254 3.67 -8.28 -6.33
CA SER A 254 4.90 -8.09 -5.56
C SER A 254 5.53 -6.71 -5.85
N ALA A 255 6.46 -6.27 -5.01
CA ALA A 255 7.23 -5.06 -5.27
C ALA A 255 8.10 -5.17 -6.53
N LYS A 256 8.06 -4.13 -7.38
CA LYS A 256 8.63 -4.16 -8.74
C LYS A 256 9.85 -3.26 -8.96
N ASN A 257 10.16 -2.34 -8.03
CA ASN A 257 11.32 -1.44 -8.17
C ASN A 257 12.62 -2.20 -8.47
N LEU A 258 13.35 -1.78 -9.51
CA LEU A 258 14.50 -2.53 -10.02
C LEU A 258 15.68 -2.60 -9.04
N ASN A 259 15.78 -1.65 -8.09
CA ASN A 259 16.81 -1.63 -7.06
C ASN A 259 16.54 -2.62 -5.91
N ILE A 260 15.37 -3.25 -5.86
CA ILE A 260 15.15 -4.37 -4.94
C ILE A 260 15.98 -5.55 -5.46
N PRO A 261 16.80 -6.22 -4.62
CA PRO A 261 17.65 -7.33 -5.05
C PRO A 261 16.87 -8.34 -5.89
N GLN A 262 17.37 -8.63 -7.10
CA GLN A 262 16.64 -9.45 -8.09
C GLN A 262 16.25 -10.83 -7.53
N SER A 263 17.09 -11.39 -6.66
CA SER A 263 16.80 -12.65 -5.96
C SER A 263 15.55 -12.57 -5.07
N LEU A 264 15.30 -11.43 -4.41
CA LEU A 264 14.07 -11.19 -3.65
C LEU A 264 12.86 -10.96 -4.55
N ARG A 265 12.99 -10.20 -5.64
CA ARG A 265 11.89 -10.01 -6.60
C ARG A 265 11.45 -11.35 -7.19
N LYS A 266 12.40 -12.13 -7.73
CA LYS A 266 12.14 -13.48 -8.26
C LYS A 266 11.57 -14.43 -7.22
N ALA A 267 12.06 -14.40 -5.98
CA ALA A 267 11.51 -15.24 -4.92
C ALA A 267 10.09 -14.79 -4.50
N SER A 268 9.80 -13.49 -4.53
CA SER A 268 8.46 -12.99 -4.20
C SER A 268 7.41 -13.57 -5.14
N ASP A 269 7.71 -13.58 -6.44
CA ASP A 269 6.81 -14.14 -7.45
C ASP A 269 6.80 -15.68 -7.43
N ASN A 270 7.97 -16.32 -7.45
CA ASN A 270 8.07 -17.76 -7.70
C ASN A 270 7.94 -18.63 -6.45
N LEU A 271 8.36 -18.14 -5.28
CA LEU A 271 8.30 -18.89 -4.02
C LEU A 271 6.99 -18.62 -3.28
N LEU A 272 6.59 -17.35 -3.15
CA LEU A 272 5.42 -16.97 -2.37
C LEU A 272 4.18 -16.86 -3.26
N LEU A 273 4.11 -15.85 -4.13
CA LEU A 273 2.89 -15.52 -4.87
C LEU A 273 2.36 -16.70 -5.70
N LYS A 274 3.23 -17.40 -6.45
CA LYS A 274 2.84 -18.60 -7.21
C LYS A 274 2.13 -19.67 -6.36
N ASN A 275 2.58 -19.88 -5.12
CA ASN A 275 1.96 -20.88 -4.24
C ASN A 275 0.72 -20.32 -3.51
N VAL A 276 0.64 -19.01 -3.30
CA VAL A 276 -0.58 -18.35 -2.84
C VAL A 276 -1.68 -18.47 -3.89
N ASN A 277 -1.38 -18.22 -5.16
CA ASN A 277 -2.32 -18.33 -6.27
C ASN A 277 -2.95 -19.73 -6.35
N LYS A 278 -2.16 -20.79 -6.22
CA LYS A 278 -2.68 -22.17 -6.12
C LYS A 278 -3.67 -22.36 -4.97
N GLY A 279 -3.42 -21.71 -3.84
CA GLY A 279 -4.33 -21.72 -2.69
C GLY A 279 -5.64 -21.00 -2.97
N LEU A 280 -5.58 -19.86 -3.67
CA LEU A 280 -6.76 -19.11 -4.11
C LEU A 280 -7.58 -19.89 -5.15
N ASP A 281 -6.92 -20.56 -6.10
CA ASP A 281 -7.56 -21.44 -7.08
C ASP A 281 -8.36 -22.54 -6.37
N ALA A 282 -7.78 -23.17 -5.35
CA ALA A 282 -8.45 -24.20 -4.54
C ALA A 282 -9.66 -23.68 -3.73
N LYS A 283 -9.84 -22.36 -3.65
CA LYS A 283 -11.00 -21.69 -3.04
C LYS A 283 -11.96 -21.09 -4.06
N ASN A 284 -11.75 -21.35 -5.34
CA ASN A 284 -12.51 -20.75 -6.43
C ASN A 284 -12.55 -19.22 -6.31
N LEU A 285 -11.42 -18.62 -5.96
CA LEU A 285 -11.21 -17.18 -5.93
C LEU A 285 -10.45 -16.78 -7.19
N SER A 286 -11.07 -15.96 -8.02
CA SER A 286 -10.43 -15.46 -9.23
C SER A 286 -9.38 -14.42 -8.87
N HIS A 287 -8.19 -14.53 -9.46
CA HIS A 287 -7.09 -13.61 -9.22
C HIS A 287 -6.35 -13.25 -10.51
N HIS A 288 -5.67 -12.11 -10.47
CA HIS A 288 -4.81 -11.63 -11.54
C HIS A 288 -3.66 -10.79 -10.97
N ALA A 289 -2.62 -10.53 -11.79
CA ALA A 289 -1.66 -9.49 -11.47
C ALA A 289 -2.40 -8.15 -11.31
N TYR A 290 -1.99 -7.32 -10.33
CA TYR A 290 -2.55 -5.98 -10.17
C TYR A 290 -2.42 -5.15 -11.43
N TYR A 291 -3.43 -4.32 -11.73
CA TYR A 291 -3.36 -3.38 -12.82
C TYR A 291 -4.20 -2.12 -12.58
N THR A 292 -3.80 -1.03 -13.23
CA THR A 292 -4.65 0.14 -13.48
C THR A 292 -5.00 0.23 -14.95
N LEU A 293 -6.15 0.84 -15.27
CA LEU A 293 -6.61 0.96 -16.65
C LEU A 293 -6.58 2.41 -17.12
N ALA A 294 -6.15 2.60 -18.36
CA ALA A 294 -6.22 3.85 -19.11
C ALA A 294 -6.65 3.58 -20.56
N THR A 295 -7.03 4.62 -21.28
CA THR A 295 -7.34 4.52 -22.72
C THR A 295 -6.33 5.35 -23.51
N GLU A 296 -5.69 4.73 -24.48
CA GLU A 296 -4.81 5.38 -25.47
C GLU A 296 -5.48 5.29 -26.84
N GLY A 297 -6.07 6.39 -27.31
CA GLY A 297 -6.90 6.37 -28.52
C GLY A 297 -8.11 5.43 -28.36
N SER A 298 -8.14 4.35 -29.14
CA SER A 298 -9.15 3.28 -29.06
C SER A 298 -8.72 2.08 -28.21
N GLU A 299 -7.45 2.02 -27.82
CA GLU A 299 -6.87 0.87 -27.13
C GLU A 299 -7.04 0.98 -25.61
N LEU A 300 -7.29 -0.15 -24.96
CA LEU A 300 -7.28 -0.26 -23.51
C LEU A 300 -5.89 -0.65 -23.05
N VAL A 301 -5.28 0.17 -22.22
CA VAL A 301 -3.97 -0.09 -21.64
C VAL A 301 -4.14 -0.51 -20.18
N ALA A 302 -3.57 -1.66 -19.83
CA ALA A 302 -3.54 -2.19 -18.48
C ALA A 302 -2.09 -2.18 -17.98
N THR A 303 -1.82 -1.38 -16.95
CA THR A 303 -0.48 -1.22 -16.38
C THR A 303 -0.36 -2.01 -15.08
N GLU A 304 0.60 -2.95 -14.96
CA GLU A 304 0.77 -3.84 -13.79
C GLU A 304 1.07 -3.09 -12.45
N GLY A 305 1.22 -1.77 -12.55
CA GLY A 305 1.59 -0.85 -11.50
C GLY A 305 2.83 -0.08 -11.91
N SER A 306 3.51 0.52 -10.94
CA SER A 306 4.74 1.26 -11.19
C SER A 306 5.93 0.66 -10.44
N THR A 307 7.13 1.06 -10.87
CA THR A 307 8.39 0.80 -10.15
C THR A 307 8.73 1.92 -9.16
N GLU A 308 7.89 2.95 -9.05
CA GLU A 308 8.12 4.14 -8.23
C GLU A 308 8.28 3.81 -6.74
N THR A 309 9.13 4.55 -6.05
CA THR A 309 9.44 4.42 -4.62
C THR A 309 8.40 5.11 -3.73
N ARG A 310 7.63 6.08 -4.25
CA ARG A 310 6.63 6.82 -3.44
C ARG A 310 5.50 5.96 -2.85
N ILE A 311 5.27 4.76 -3.39
CA ILE A 311 4.20 3.85 -2.98
C ILE A 311 4.69 2.80 -1.96
N GLY A 312 3.81 2.42 -1.02
CA GLY A 312 4.15 1.52 0.09
C GLY A 312 4.72 0.18 -0.34
N ARG A 313 4.13 -0.45 -1.37
CA ARG A 313 4.59 -1.72 -1.93
C ARG A 313 6.09 -1.70 -2.26
N ASN A 314 6.53 -0.71 -3.03
CA ASN A 314 7.91 -0.62 -3.51
C ASN A 314 8.85 -0.07 -2.44
N ALA A 315 8.45 0.95 -1.69
CA ALA A 315 9.25 1.50 -0.60
C ALA A 315 9.57 0.43 0.46
N LEU A 316 8.56 -0.31 0.92
CA LEU A 316 8.79 -1.36 1.91
C LEU A 316 9.59 -2.52 1.31
N GLY A 317 9.43 -2.79 0.01
CA GLY A 317 10.30 -3.72 -0.74
C GLY A 317 11.78 -3.30 -0.75
N LEU A 318 12.06 -2.00 -0.89
CA LEU A 318 13.41 -1.42 -0.85
C LEU A 318 14.09 -1.52 0.52
N LYS A 319 13.35 -1.88 1.58
CA LYS A 319 13.93 -2.32 2.87
C LYS A 319 14.51 -3.75 2.79
N ASN A 320 14.64 -4.30 1.59
CA ASN A 320 15.03 -5.68 1.28
C ASN A 320 14.06 -6.68 1.90
N THR A 321 12.78 -6.47 1.63
CA THR A 321 11.66 -7.25 2.19
C THR A 321 10.78 -7.78 1.05
N MET A 322 10.20 -8.97 1.24
CA MET A 322 9.26 -9.53 0.26
C MET A 322 7.89 -8.88 0.46
N THR A 323 7.59 -7.84 -0.32
CA THR A 323 6.37 -7.01 -0.14
C THR A 323 5.33 -7.27 -1.22
N PHE A 324 4.06 -7.33 -0.83
CA PHE A 324 2.93 -7.61 -1.71
C PHE A 324 1.78 -6.63 -1.48
N LEU A 325 1.21 -6.17 -2.58
CA LEU A 325 -0.07 -5.48 -2.64
C LEU A 325 -1.18 -6.53 -2.88
N ILE A 326 -2.28 -6.44 -2.14
CA ILE A 326 -3.46 -7.31 -2.25
C ILE A 326 -4.69 -6.42 -2.37
N GLU A 327 -5.44 -6.56 -3.46
CA GLU A 327 -6.49 -5.61 -3.85
C GLU A 327 -7.79 -6.38 -4.14
N THR A 328 -8.89 -6.09 -3.43
CA THR A 328 -10.22 -6.64 -3.79
C THR A 328 -11.11 -5.64 -4.49
N ARG A 329 -12.05 -6.14 -5.29
CA ARG A 329 -13.01 -5.33 -6.06
C ARG A 329 -14.03 -4.63 -5.16
N GLY A 330 -13.76 -3.44 -4.64
CA GLY A 330 -14.57 -2.89 -3.53
C GLY A 330 -14.86 -1.40 -3.52
N ILE A 331 -14.07 -0.57 -4.21
CA ILE A 331 -14.30 0.88 -4.22
C ILE A 331 -15.59 1.19 -5.00
N ASN A 332 -16.38 2.14 -4.48
CA ASN A 332 -17.64 2.69 -5.01
C ASN A 332 -18.91 1.85 -4.84
N ILE A 333 -18.83 0.60 -4.39
CA ILE A 333 -19.99 -0.31 -4.31
C ILE A 333 -20.57 -0.51 -2.90
N GLY A 334 -20.15 0.31 -1.94
CA GLY A 334 -20.71 0.28 -0.58
C GLY A 334 -20.58 -1.11 0.05
N ARG A 335 -21.69 -1.69 0.53
CA ARG A 335 -21.72 -3.04 1.15
C ARG A 335 -21.88 -4.20 0.16
N ALA A 336 -22.02 -3.92 -1.14
CA ALA A 336 -22.12 -5.01 -2.12
C ALA A 336 -20.88 -5.92 -2.04
N ASP A 337 -21.14 -7.23 -2.10
CA ASP A 337 -20.14 -8.29 -2.06
C ASP A 337 -19.19 -8.23 -0.85
N PHE A 338 -19.52 -7.51 0.23
CA PHE A 338 -18.60 -7.26 1.34
C PHE A 338 -18.09 -8.55 1.99
N ASP A 339 -18.96 -9.53 2.24
CA ASP A 339 -18.58 -10.87 2.72
C ASP A 339 -17.54 -11.53 1.79
N ARG A 340 -17.75 -11.46 0.47
CA ARG A 340 -16.87 -12.07 -0.54
C ARG A 340 -15.52 -11.36 -0.61
N ARG A 341 -15.49 -10.02 -0.54
CA ARG A 341 -14.26 -9.21 -0.51
C ARG A 341 -13.43 -9.52 0.73
N VAL A 342 -14.05 -9.49 1.91
CA VAL A 342 -13.39 -9.84 3.18
C VAL A 342 -12.87 -11.28 3.14
N TYR A 343 -13.66 -12.22 2.65
CA TYR A 343 -13.24 -13.62 2.50
C TYR A 343 -12.03 -13.77 1.57
N ALA A 344 -12.07 -13.13 0.40
CA ALA A 344 -10.99 -13.20 -0.59
C ALA A 344 -9.65 -12.70 -0.01
N GLN A 345 -9.66 -11.51 0.60
CA GLN A 345 -8.48 -10.94 1.25
C GLN A 345 -7.97 -11.80 2.42
N THR A 346 -8.88 -12.28 3.26
CA THR A 346 -8.52 -13.15 4.38
C THR A 346 -7.87 -14.42 3.84
N MET A 347 -8.38 -15.02 2.77
CA MET A 347 -7.75 -16.19 2.16
C MET A 347 -6.36 -15.89 1.61
N ALA A 348 -6.18 -14.76 0.91
CA ALA A 348 -4.86 -14.34 0.41
C ALA A 348 -3.86 -14.20 1.57
N GLN A 349 -4.22 -13.45 2.62
CA GLN A 349 -3.39 -13.28 3.82
C GLN A 349 -3.04 -14.63 4.48
N GLN A 350 -4.04 -15.51 4.66
CA GLN A 350 -3.84 -16.83 5.24
C GLN A 350 -2.87 -17.68 4.42
N TYR A 351 -2.98 -17.68 3.09
CA TYR A 351 -2.08 -18.44 2.23
C TYR A 351 -0.67 -17.84 2.22
N PHE A 352 -0.51 -16.52 2.20
CA PHE A 352 0.81 -15.91 2.38
C PHE A 352 1.45 -16.34 3.71
N ILE A 353 0.71 -16.31 4.82
CA ILE A 353 1.19 -16.78 6.12
C ILE A 353 1.61 -18.25 6.07
N LYS A 354 0.75 -19.13 5.53
CA LYS A 354 1.01 -20.57 5.45
C LYS A 354 2.21 -20.90 4.56
N VAL A 355 2.30 -20.28 3.38
CA VAL A 355 3.40 -20.48 2.43
C VAL A 355 4.72 -19.96 3.02
N ALA A 356 4.72 -18.77 3.64
CA ALA A 356 5.90 -18.24 4.32
C ALA A 356 6.32 -19.11 5.51
N ALA A 357 5.37 -19.62 6.30
CA ALA A 357 5.65 -20.54 7.41
C ALA A 357 6.25 -21.87 6.93
N GLY A 358 5.71 -22.45 5.84
CA GLY A 358 6.27 -23.64 5.21
C GLY A 358 7.67 -23.42 4.62
N ASN A 359 8.05 -22.17 4.36
CA ASN A 359 9.34 -21.78 3.79
C ASN A 359 10.18 -20.93 4.76
N ALA A 360 9.93 -21.00 6.07
CA ALA A 360 10.44 -20.02 7.04
C ALA A 360 11.97 -19.84 6.99
N ALA A 361 12.73 -20.94 7.00
CA ALA A 361 14.19 -20.88 6.91
C ALA A 361 14.68 -20.27 5.59
N ARG A 362 14.00 -20.60 4.47
CA ARG A 362 14.34 -20.06 3.14
C ARG A 362 14.05 -18.57 3.06
N VAL A 363 12.91 -18.12 3.56
CA VAL A 363 12.54 -16.68 3.63
C VAL A 363 13.57 -15.91 4.46
N LYS A 364 13.90 -16.36 5.68
CA LYS A 364 14.95 -15.72 6.51
C LYS A 364 16.27 -15.63 5.79
N LYS A 365 16.70 -16.73 5.15
CA LYS A 365 17.99 -16.79 4.45
C LYS A 365 18.02 -15.80 3.29
N LEU A 366 16.99 -15.79 2.44
CA LEU A 366 16.91 -14.88 1.28
C LEU A 366 16.95 -13.42 1.71
N VAL A 367 16.14 -13.02 2.69
CA VAL A 367 16.10 -11.64 3.20
C VAL A 367 17.43 -11.25 3.84
N LYS A 368 18.02 -12.12 4.65
CA LYS A 368 19.34 -11.87 5.27
C LYS A 368 20.42 -11.69 4.20
N THR A 369 20.49 -12.59 3.23
CA THR A 369 21.48 -12.53 2.14
C THR A 369 21.30 -11.28 1.31
N ALA A 370 20.07 -10.89 0.97
CA ALA A 370 19.79 -9.67 0.21
C ALA A 370 20.24 -8.41 0.96
N ARG A 371 19.97 -8.31 2.27
CA ARG A 371 20.47 -7.20 3.10
C ARG A 371 22.01 -7.16 3.15
N GLN A 372 22.66 -8.31 3.24
CA GLN A 372 24.12 -8.40 3.23
C GLN A 372 24.73 -8.03 1.87
N ASP A 373 24.08 -8.42 0.76
CA ASP A 373 24.49 -8.07 -0.60
C ASP A 373 24.49 -6.55 -0.79
N VAL A 374 23.38 -5.88 -0.43
CA VAL A 374 23.29 -4.41 -0.50
C VAL A 374 24.38 -3.72 0.33
N ILE A 375 24.61 -4.19 1.57
CA ILE A 375 25.70 -3.67 2.41
C ILE A 375 27.07 -3.88 1.74
N SER A 376 27.30 -5.04 1.14
CA SER A 376 28.59 -5.37 0.51
C SER A 376 28.85 -4.51 -0.71
N LYS A 377 27.84 -4.29 -1.55
CA LYS A 377 27.92 -3.44 -2.74
C LYS A 377 28.23 -2.00 -2.39
N GLY A 378 27.58 -1.45 -1.37
CA GLY A 378 27.86 -0.07 -0.94
C GLY A 378 29.22 0.18 -0.28
N LYS A 379 30.10 -0.82 -0.19
CA LYS A 379 31.50 -0.65 0.24
C LYS A 379 32.48 -0.44 -0.91
N LYS A 380 32.06 -0.78 -2.12
CA LYS A 380 32.91 -0.76 -3.32
C LYS A 380 32.61 0.47 -4.15
N ALA A 381 33.62 0.94 -4.88
CA ALA A 381 33.48 1.97 -5.90
C ALA A 381 34.02 1.39 -7.22
N ASN A 382 33.49 1.86 -8.35
CA ASN A 382 34.02 1.53 -9.68
C ASN A 382 34.02 0.00 -9.95
N ASP A 383 33.03 -0.73 -9.43
CA ASP A 383 32.89 -2.19 -9.54
C ASP A 383 31.76 -2.64 -10.48
N GLY A 384 31.09 -1.69 -11.14
CA GLY A 384 30.00 -1.94 -12.09
C GLY A 384 28.64 -2.26 -11.42
N ASP A 385 28.50 -2.14 -10.10
CA ASP A 385 27.18 -2.20 -9.45
C ASP A 385 26.42 -0.90 -9.69
N ASN A 386 25.40 -0.98 -10.54
CA ASN A 386 24.57 0.17 -10.88
C ASN A 386 23.32 0.28 -9.99
N VAL A 387 22.95 1.53 -9.69
CA VAL A 387 21.62 1.92 -9.22
C VAL A 387 20.79 2.31 -10.43
N VAL A 388 19.56 1.79 -10.48
CA VAL A 388 18.56 2.23 -11.46
C VAL A 388 17.93 3.53 -10.99
N VAL A 389 18.20 4.62 -11.69
CA VAL A 389 17.68 5.96 -11.39
C VAL A 389 16.26 6.13 -11.95
N THR A 390 16.06 5.74 -13.21
CA THR A 390 14.76 5.70 -13.88
C THR A 390 14.57 4.37 -14.62
N SER A 391 13.31 3.99 -14.82
CA SER A 391 12.93 2.74 -15.48
C SER A 391 11.60 2.91 -16.18
N GLU A 392 11.35 2.07 -17.18
CA GLU A 392 10.07 1.98 -17.88
C GLU A 392 9.51 0.56 -17.79
N ASN A 393 8.18 0.46 -17.83
CA ASN A 393 7.51 -0.82 -18.01
C ASN A 393 7.74 -1.33 -19.43
N LYS A 394 7.74 -2.65 -19.60
CA LYS A 394 7.80 -3.26 -20.92
C LYS A 394 6.40 -3.31 -21.52
N ARG A 395 6.22 -2.66 -22.67
CA ARG A 395 4.96 -2.68 -23.43
C ARG A 395 4.79 -4.02 -24.15
N VAL A 396 3.68 -4.70 -23.87
CA VAL A 396 3.32 -6.02 -24.41
C VAL A 396 1.94 -5.93 -25.07
N PRO A 397 1.87 -5.84 -26.41
CA PRO A 397 0.59 -5.78 -27.13
C PRO A 397 -0.12 -7.15 -27.17
N ASP A 398 -1.31 -7.17 -27.78
CA ASP A 398 -2.10 -8.37 -28.08
C ASP A 398 -2.44 -9.24 -26.86
N GLN A 399 -2.58 -8.60 -25.70
CA GLN A 399 -3.00 -9.26 -24.47
C GLN A 399 -4.53 -9.24 -24.34
N LYS A 400 -5.04 -10.03 -23.39
CA LYS A 400 -6.48 -10.09 -23.10
C LYS A 400 -6.72 -9.90 -21.61
N LEU A 401 -7.78 -9.16 -21.29
CA LEU A 401 -8.24 -8.97 -19.92
C LEU A 401 -9.66 -9.50 -19.77
N LYS A 402 -9.90 -10.29 -18.73
CA LYS A 402 -11.24 -10.79 -18.43
C LYS A 402 -12.04 -9.73 -17.67
N VAL A 403 -13.19 -9.35 -18.22
CA VAL A 403 -14.13 -8.37 -17.65
C VAL A 403 -15.53 -8.99 -17.52
N VAL A 404 -16.41 -8.34 -16.78
CA VAL A 404 -17.85 -8.64 -16.75
C VAL A 404 -18.53 -7.74 -17.77
N ASP A 405 -19.08 -8.32 -18.82
CA ASP A 405 -19.91 -7.62 -19.80
C ASP A 405 -21.31 -7.41 -19.20
N LEU A 406 -21.74 -6.14 -19.13
CA LEU A 406 -22.99 -5.78 -18.44
C LEU A 406 -24.25 -6.13 -19.23
N ALA A 407 -24.18 -6.24 -20.56
CA ALA A 407 -25.33 -6.57 -21.39
C ALA A 407 -25.69 -8.07 -21.29
N THR A 408 -24.66 -8.92 -21.31
CA THR A 408 -24.81 -10.38 -21.25
C THR A 408 -24.75 -10.94 -19.84
N ALA A 409 -24.33 -10.13 -18.86
CA ALA A 409 -24.04 -10.51 -17.48
C ALA A 409 -23.02 -11.64 -17.33
N LYS A 410 -22.13 -11.81 -18.32
CA LYS A 410 -21.13 -12.89 -18.37
C LYS A 410 -19.71 -12.34 -18.36
N LYS A 411 -18.74 -13.18 -18.01
CA LYS A 411 -17.33 -12.83 -18.18
C LYS A 411 -16.94 -12.95 -19.66
N ALA A 412 -16.26 -11.93 -20.18
CA ALA A 412 -15.74 -11.89 -21.54
C ALA A 412 -14.30 -11.40 -21.55
N ASP A 413 -13.53 -11.80 -22.55
CA ASP A 413 -12.17 -11.30 -22.74
C ASP A 413 -12.20 -10.11 -23.70
N ILE A 414 -11.53 -9.03 -23.32
CA ILE A 414 -11.33 -7.84 -24.16
C ILE A 414 -9.86 -7.66 -24.49
N PRO A 415 -9.51 -7.12 -25.66
CA PRO A 415 -8.13 -6.85 -26.02
C PRO A 415 -7.56 -5.73 -25.15
N ILE A 416 -6.30 -5.88 -24.75
CA ILE A 416 -5.54 -4.86 -24.02
C ILE A 416 -4.10 -4.82 -24.52
N ILE A 417 -3.46 -3.67 -24.31
CA ILE A 417 -2.01 -3.57 -24.22
C ILE A 417 -1.64 -3.70 -22.75
N TRP A 418 -0.67 -4.55 -22.45
CA TRP A 418 -0.16 -4.74 -21.09
C TRP A 418 1.16 -4.00 -20.91
N GLU A 419 1.23 -3.10 -19.92
CA GLU A 419 2.47 -2.46 -19.49
C GLU A 419 3.03 -3.24 -18.30
N ASP A 420 4.05 -4.06 -18.58
CA ASP A 420 4.61 -5.06 -17.67
C ASP A 420 5.68 -4.43 -16.75
N SER A 421 5.37 -4.35 -15.45
CA SER A 421 6.34 -3.92 -14.43
C SER A 421 7.23 -5.04 -13.92
N THR A 422 6.85 -6.31 -14.14
CA THR A 422 7.69 -7.47 -13.84
C THR A 422 8.93 -7.49 -14.71
N ASP A 423 8.74 -7.20 -16.00
CA ASP A 423 9.79 -7.11 -17.02
C ASP A 423 10.25 -5.66 -17.29
N ALA A 424 10.03 -4.73 -16.33
CA ALA A 424 10.52 -3.36 -16.45
C ALA A 424 12.05 -3.29 -16.65
N TYR A 425 12.52 -2.33 -17.43
CA TYR A 425 13.93 -2.14 -17.78
C TYR A 425 14.42 -0.76 -17.35
N PRO A 426 15.72 -0.63 -16.99
CA PRO A 426 16.28 0.66 -16.63
C PRO A 426 16.39 1.58 -17.86
N THR A 427 16.12 2.87 -17.67
CA THR A 427 16.31 3.92 -18.70
C THR A 427 17.42 4.89 -18.33
N LEU A 428 17.78 4.98 -17.06
CA LEU A 428 18.97 5.66 -16.58
C LEU A 428 19.56 4.85 -15.42
N GLU A 429 20.84 4.54 -15.52
CA GLU A 429 21.61 3.87 -14.48
C GLU A 429 22.82 4.71 -14.11
N ARG A 430 23.24 4.61 -12.84
CA ARG A 430 24.46 5.21 -12.34
C ARG A 430 25.19 4.25 -11.44
N GLU A 431 26.51 4.26 -11.54
CA GLU A 431 27.33 3.46 -10.65
C GLU A 431 27.12 3.85 -9.18
N ARG A 432 27.04 2.86 -8.30
CA ARG A 432 26.81 3.12 -6.88
C ARG A 432 28.03 3.80 -6.24
N PRO A 433 27.88 4.95 -5.56
CA PRO A 433 28.95 5.51 -4.75
C PRO A 433 29.12 4.74 -3.43
N THR A 434 30.25 4.92 -2.74
CA THR A 434 30.42 4.37 -1.38
C THR A 434 29.73 5.22 -0.32
N ALA A 435 29.49 6.51 -0.62
CA ALA A 435 28.68 7.41 0.20
C ALA A 435 28.11 8.57 -0.62
N TYR A 436 27.01 9.15 -0.14
CA TYR A 436 26.60 10.50 -0.50
C TYR A 436 26.98 11.46 0.63
N ILE A 437 27.44 12.67 0.29
CA ILE A 437 27.83 13.71 1.24
C ILE A 437 26.98 14.95 0.96
N MET A 438 26.48 15.59 2.02
CA MET A 438 25.76 16.85 1.92
C MET A 438 26.25 17.86 2.96
N PRO A 439 26.32 19.17 2.64
CA PRO A 439 26.69 20.20 3.61
C PRO A 439 25.77 20.22 4.86
N PRO A 440 26.23 20.76 6.00
CA PRO A 440 25.44 20.80 7.25
C PRO A 440 24.10 21.54 7.14
N ALA A 441 23.97 22.45 6.16
CA ALA A 441 22.75 23.21 5.91
C ALA A 441 21.54 22.30 5.60
N TYR A 442 21.75 21.14 4.98
CA TYR A 442 20.69 20.22 4.53
C TYR A 442 20.23 19.25 5.61
N HIS A 443 20.10 19.76 6.84
CA HIS A 443 19.70 19.01 8.01
C HIS A 443 18.28 18.43 7.92
N ASP A 444 17.35 19.08 7.21
CA ASP A 444 16.00 18.55 7.02
C ASP A 444 15.96 17.34 6.08
N ILE A 445 16.82 17.33 5.04
CA ILE A 445 17.04 16.16 4.18
C ILE A 445 17.58 14.99 5.01
N ALA A 446 18.57 15.25 5.85
CA ALA A 446 19.12 14.25 6.76
C ALA A 446 18.06 13.70 7.73
N LYS A 447 17.15 14.53 8.26
CA LYS A 447 16.03 14.09 9.10
C LYS A 447 15.07 13.17 8.33
N LYS A 448 14.70 13.52 7.08
CA LYS A 448 13.82 12.67 6.25
C LYS A 448 14.46 11.31 5.96
N LEU A 449 15.74 11.28 5.58
CA LEU A 449 16.48 10.04 5.39
C LEU A 449 16.56 9.21 6.68
N ALA A 450 16.75 9.84 7.84
CA ALA A 450 16.73 9.14 9.12
C ALA A 450 15.37 8.49 9.43
N VAL A 451 14.24 9.14 9.09
CA VAL A 451 12.91 8.53 9.19
C VAL A 451 12.80 7.31 8.26
N LEU A 452 13.35 7.40 7.05
CA LEU A 452 13.51 6.27 6.13
C LEU A 452 14.51 5.22 6.63
N GLY A 453 15.01 5.31 7.86
CA GLY A 453 15.89 4.32 8.47
C GLY A 453 17.32 4.35 7.96
N VAL A 454 17.71 5.41 7.25
CA VAL A 454 19.11 5.63 6.86
C VAL A 454 19.90 5.98 8.12
N LYS A 455 21.02 5.29 8.33
CA LYS A 455 22.03 5.70 9.29
C LYS A 455 22.69 6.97 8.76
N VAL A 456 22.50 8.06 9.49
CA VAL A 456 23.06 9.38 9.16
C VAL A 456 24.28 9.61 10.04
N GLU A 457 25.44 9.80 9.42
CA GLU A 457 26.70 10.11 10.11
C GLU A 457 27.15 11.53 9.75
N LYS A 458 28.13 12.07 10.48
CA LYS A 458 28.68 13.40 10.21
C LYS A 458 30.21 13.40 10.18
N LEU A 459 30.81 14.17 9.28
CA LEU A 459 32.27 14.40 9.30
C LEU A 459 32.69 15.01 10.65
N LYS A 460 33.73 14.46 11.28
CA LYS A 460 34.27 14.95 12.57
C LYS A 460 35.07 16.25 12.43
N LYS A 461 35.74 16.42 11.30
CA LYS A 461 36.64 17.55 10.99
C LYS A 461 36.40 17.99 9.53
N PRO A 462 36.78 19.21 9.16
CA PRO A 462 36.76 19.62 7.76
C PRO A 462 37.64 18.69 6.90
N ALA A 463 37.26 18.48 5.64
CA ALA A 463 38.00 17.65 4.69
C ALA A 463 37.77 18.12 3.25
N SER A 464 38.81 18.09 2.42
CA SER A 464 38.69 18.26 0.96
C SER A 464 38.72 16.88 0.32
N LEU A 465 37.67 16.52 -0.41
CA LEU A 465 37.46 15.17 -0.94
C LEU A 465 37.27 15.23 -2.46
N SER A 466 37.84 14.28 -3.20
CA SER A 466 37.44 14.04 -4.60
C SER A 466 36.04 13.45 -4.59
N VAL A 467 35.12 14.09 -5.29
CA VAL A 467 33.70 13.74 -5.35
C VAL A 467 33.18 13.99 -6.75
N GLU A 468 32.06 13.35 -7.07
CA GLU A 468 31.25 13.76 -8.20
C GLU A 468 30.08 14.62 -7.72
N SER A 469 29.73 15.66 -8.47
CA SER A 469 28.52 16.46 -8.27
C SER A 469 27.67 16.52 -9.54
N TYR A 470 26.47 17.07 -9.42
CA TYR A 470 25.52 17.18 -10.52
C TYR A 470 25.37 18.64 -10.94
N LYS A 471 25.60 18.92 -12.23
CA LYS A 471 25.26 20.20 -12.85
C LYS A 471 23.93 20.08 -13.58
N VAL A 472 22.94 20.88 -13.21
CA VAL A 472 21.63 20.89 -13.89
C VAL A 472 21.78 21.50 -15.28
N THR A 473 21.50 20.72 -16.32
CA THR A 473 21.57 21.16 -17.72
C THR A 473 20.19 21.52 -18.26
N ASP A 474 19.13 20.92 -17.71
CA ASP A 474 17.75 21.21 -18.07
C ASP A 474 16.80 20.97 -16.89
N LYS A 475 15.66 21.67 -16.89
CA LYS A 475 14.61 21.57 -15.88
C LYS A 475 13.25 21.83 -16.51
N VAL A 476 12.32 20.92 -16.27
CA VAL A 476 10.90 21.04 -16.59
C VAL A 476 10.09 20.94 -15.31
N VAL A 477 9.23 21.92 -15.06
CA VAL A 477 8.32 21.93 -13.91
C VAL A 477 6.96 21.40 -14.36
N SER A 478 6.39 20.46 -13.60
CA SER A 478 5.04 19.97 -13.82
C SER A 478 4.02 21.08 -13.65
N THR A 479 3.02 21.13 -14.52
CA THR A 479 1.84 22.00 -14.36
C THR A 479 0.78 21.40 -13.43
N GLU A 480 0.93 20.12 -13.07
CA GLU A 480 0.02 19.39 -12.21
C GLU A 480 0.67 19.09 -10.85
N LEU A 481 -0.16 19.03 -9.81
CA LEU A 481 0.28 18.69 -8.46
C LEU A 481 0.33 17.18 -8.30
N GLU A 482 1.51 16.66 -7.97
CA GLU A 482 1.67 15.31 -7.45
C GLU A 482 1.54 15.34 -5.94
N ASN A 483 0.38 14.94 -5.44
CA ASN A 483 0.15 14.78 -4.00
C ASN A 483 0.56 16.02 -3.18
N GLY A 484 0.16 17.20 -3.66
CA GLY A 484 0.41 18.50 -3.01
C GLY A 484 1.68 19.22 -3.45
N HIS A 485 2.49 18.65 -4.36
CA HIS A 485 3.75 19.24 -4.81
C HIS A 485 3.78 19.44 -6.32
N TYR A 486 4.29 20.59 -6.78
CA TYR A 486 4.77 20.73 -8.16
C TYR A 486 6.09 19.99 -8.28
N THR A 487 6.19 19.07 -9.23
CA THR A 487 7.39 18.25 -9.39
C THR A 487 8.33 18.79 -10.46
N ASN A 488 9.63 18.58 -10.25
CA ASN A 488 10.68 18.89 -11.21
C ASN A 488 11.13 17.62 -11.94
N LYS A 489 11.26 17.69 -13.26
CA LYS A 489 12.08 16.77 -14.05
C LYS A 489 13.34 17.51 -14.47
N VAL A 490 14.49 17.05 -14.02
CA VAL A 490 15.79 17.65 -14.36
C VAL A 490 16.59 16.71 -15.26
N THR A 491 17.55 17.29 -15.99
CA THR A 491 18.66 16.56 -16.62
C THR A 491 19.95 17.07 -16.01
N THR A 492 20.89 16.18 -15.69
CA THR A 492 22.17 16.59 -15.08
C THR A 492 23.39 16.03 -15.82
N GLU A 493 24.49 16.78 -15.74
CA GLU A 493 25.84 16.34 -16.10
C GLU A 493 26.61 16.05 -14.80
N VAL A 494 27.29 14.90 -14.73
CA VAL A 494 28.12 14.52 -13.58
C VAL A 494 29.52 15.11 -13.75
N LYS A 495 30.05 15.77 -12.72
CA LYS A 495 31.40 16.36 -12.73
C LYS A 495 32.24 15.91 -11.54
N GLU A 496 33.41 15.35 -11.81
CA GLU A 496 34.40 15.07 -10.79
C GLU A 496 35.21 16.33 -10.46
N HIS A 497 35.35 16.63 -9.18
CA HIS A 497 36.22 17.70 -8.69
C HIS A 497 36.55 17.49 -7.21
N VAL A 498 37.50 18.27 -6.69
CA VAL A 498 37.79 18.32 -5.26
C VAL A 498 36.89 19.36 -4.59
N HIS A 499 36.11 18.93 -3.60
CA HIS A 499 35.21 19.82 -2.86
C HIS A 499 35.60 19.91 -1.36
N PRO A 500 35.69 21.12 -0.79
CA PRO A 500 35.92 21.31 0.64
C PRO A 500 34.62 21.17 1.45
N PHE A 501 34.60 20.27 2.43
CA PHE A 501 33.49 20.07 3.35
C PHE A 501 33.84 20.57 4.76
N PRO A 502 32.96 21.34 5.42
CA PRO A 502 33.13 21.67 6.83
C PRO A 502 32.89 20.44 7.72
N ALA A 503 33.34 20.54 8.98
CA ALA A 503 32.92 19.59 10.01
C ALA A 503 31.40 19.61 10.17
N GLY A 504 30.80 18.44 10.44
CA GLY A 504 29.36 18.30 10.57
C GLY A 504 28.61 18.04 9.27
N SER A 505 29.29 18.04 8.11
CA SER A 505 28.68 17.62 6.83
C SER A 505 28.13 16.20 6.97
N TYR A 506 26.93 15.98 6.46
CA TYR A 506 26.24 14.70 6.52
C TYR A 506 26.92 13.71 5.59
N VAL A 507 27.11 12.49 6.08
CA VAL A 507 27.62 11.36 5.32
C VAL A 507 26.58 10.25 5.39
N PHE A 508 26.11 9.83 4.22
CA PHE A 508 25.19 8.73 4.05
C PHE A 508 25.96 7.58 3.40
N SER A 509 26.60 6.74 4.23
CA SER A 509 27.32 5.57 3.73
C SER A 509 26.37 4.64 2.97
N MET A 510 26.81 4.11 1.83
CA MET A 510 26.04 3.13 1.07
C MET A 510 26.19 1.71 1.64
N ALA A 511 27.10 1.48 2.57
CA ALA A 511 27.32 0.20 3.25
C ALA A 511 26.27 -0.08 4.35
N GLN A 512 24.98 0.04 4.01
CA GLN A 512 23.86 -0.18 4.93
C GLN A 512 22.63 -0.77 4.22
N PRO A 513 21.71 -1.47 4.92
CA PRO A 513 20.56 -2.10 4.27
C PRO A 513 19.66 -1.14 3.48
N ASN A 514 19.53 0.10 3.93
CA ASN A 514 18.63 1.10 3.33
C ASN A 514 19.31 1.96 2.26
N ALA A 515 20.46 1.52 1.71
CA ALA A 515 21.24 2.28 0.75
C ALA A 515 20.43 2.71 -0.49
N ASN A 516 19.53 1.85 -0.98
CA ASN A 516 18.75 2.18 -2.18
C ASN A 516 17.74 3.32 -1.97
N PHE A 517 17.30 3.58 -0.73
CA PHE A 517 16.53 4.79 -0.44
C PHE A 517 17.38 6.05 -0.60
N ILE A 518 18.66 6.00 -0.22
CA ILE A 518 19.58 7.13 -0.33
C ILE A 518 19.73 7.50 -1.80
N SER A 519 20.04 6.52 -2.67
CA SER A 519 20.19 6.81 -4.09
C SER A 519 18.89 7.30 -4.72
N LEU A 520 17.75 6.66 -4.49
CA LEU A 520 16.49 7.11 -5.11
C LEU A 520 16.03 8.48 -4.57
N ALA A 521 16.47 8.89 -3.39
CA ALA A 521 16.17 10.21 -2.83
C ALA A 521 17.14 11.29 -3.32
N LEU A 522 18.41 10.95 -3.59
CA LEU A 522 19.49 11.89 -3.86
C LEU A 522 19.97 11.91 -5.32
N GLU A 523 19.64 10.91 -6.13
CA GLU A 523 19.86 10.95 -7.58
C GLU A 523 18.84 11.90 -8.22
N PRO A 524 19.24 13.04 -8.79
CA PRO A 524 18.32 14.14 -9.15
C PRO A 524 17.22 13.76 -10.15
N GLU A 525 17.54 12.90 -11.12
CA GLU A 525 16.61 12.42 -12.15
C GLU A 525 15.68 11.30 -11.67
N SER A 526 15.89 10.76 -10.47
CA SER A 526 14.96 9.75 -9.95
C SER A 526 13.58 10.37 -9.78
N VAL A 527 12.55 9.67 -10.25
CA VAL A 527 11.15 10.14 -10.22
C VAL A 527 10.64 10.47 -8.81
N ASP A 528 11.33 10.00 -7.77
CA ASP A 528 10.97 10.24 -6.37
C ASP A 528 12.05 10.98 -5.58
N SER A 529 13.00 11.62 -6.27
CA SER A 529 14.08 12.32 -5.62
C SER A 529 13.60 13.55 -4.86
N TYR A 530 14.43 14.03 -3.93
CA TYR A 530 14.20 15.29 -3.23
C TYR A 530 14.33 16.51 -4.14
N VAL A 531 14.99 16.39 -5.29
CA VAL A 531 14.97 17.40 -6.35
C VAL A 531 13.61 17.40 -7.06
N THR A 532 13.08 16.21 -7.39
CA THR A 532 11.78 16.06 -8.03
C THR A 532 10.67 16.63 -7.18
N PHE A 533 10.65 16.39 -5.88
CA PHE A 533 9.64 16.96 -4.97
C PHE A 533 10.01 18.32 -4.39
N ASN A 534 11.01 19.00 -4.94
CA ASN A 534 11.40 20.36 -4.57
C ASN A 534 11.80 20.55 -3.08
N PHE A 535 12.12 19.46 -2.36
CA PHE A 535 12.78 19.55 -1.05
C PHE A 535 14.23 20.04 -1.18
N LEU A 536 14.81 19.84 -2.38
CA LEU A 536 16.05 20.45 -2.85
C LEU A 536 15.72 21.25 -4.12
N PRO A 537 15.29 22.52 -3.99
CA PRO A 537 15.00 23.36 -5.15
C PRO A 537 16.29 23.64 -5.93
N VAL A 538 16.21 23.55 -7.25
CA VAL A 538 17.31 23.77 -8.18
C VAL A 538 16.81 24.46 -9.44
N GLU A 539 17.67 25.19 -10.13
CA GLU A 539 17.45 25.79 -11.44
C GLU A 539 18.48 25.30 -12.47
N LYS A 540 18.18 25.52 -13.76
CA LYS A 540 19.13 25.25 -14.83
C LYS A 540 20.42 26.05 -14.61
N GLY A 541 21.55 25.36 -14.63
CA GLY A 541 22.85 25.93 -14.33
C GLY A 541 23.27 25.80 -12.86
N ASP A 542 22.44 25.27 -11.97
CA ASP A 542 22.86 25.02 -10.59
C ASP A 542 23.78 23.80 -10.48
N GLU A 543 24.71 23.85 -9.54
CA GLU A 543 25.34 22.65 -8.99
C GLU A 543 24.52 22.18 -7.78
N ILE A 544 24.06 20.93 -7.82
CA ILE A 544 23.22 20.38 -6.76
C ILE A 544 24.12 20.03 -5.56
N PRO A 545 23.74 20.39 -4.31
CA PRO A 545 24.51 20.17 -3.09
C PRO A 545 24.48 18.71 -2.61
N ILE A 546 24.63 17.78 -3.55
CA ILE A 546 24.67 16.33 -3.37
C ILE A 546 25.97 15.86 -4.01
N TYR A 547 26.84 15.28 -3.19
CA TYR A 547 28.17 14.86 -3.62
C TYR A 547 28.32 13.34 -3.49
N ARG A 548 28.64 12.67 -4.59
CA ARG A 548 28.91 11.23 -4.62
C ARG A 548 30.38 10.99 -4.29
N TYR A 549 30.64 10.18 -3.28
CA TYR A 549 32.00 9.78 -2.92
C TYR A 549 32.32 8.42 -3.58
N MET A 550 33.22 8.46 -4.55
CA MET A 550 33.60 7.30 -5.40
C MET A 550 34.93 6.68 -4.92
N SER A 551 35.08 6.49 -3.61
CA SER A 551 36.32 5.94 -3.03
C SER A 551 36.04 4.99 -1.86
N GLU A 552 36.82 3.92 -1.77
CA GLU A 552 36.75 2.96 -0.66
C GLU A 552 37.49 3.42 0.60
N LYS A 553 38.09 4.62 0.58
CA LYS A 553 38.77 5.19 1.76
C LYS A 553 37.74 5.55 2.83
N ASN A 554 38.03 5.18 4.08
CA ASN A 554 37.15 5.50 5.19
C ASN A 554 37.08 7.01 5.44
N LEU A 555 35.85 7.54 5.51
CA LEU A 555 35.59 8.91 5.96
C LEU A 555 35.63 8.97 7.49
N ASN A 556 36.24 10.02 8.05
CA ASN A 556 36.32 10.20 9.50
C ASN A 556 35.00 10.79 10.05
N VAL A 557 34.06 9.91 10.37
CA VAL A 557 32.69 10.26 10.78
C VAL A 557 32.39 9.96 12.25
N LYS A 558 31.35 10.62 12.81
CA LYS A 558 30.74 10.36 14.12
C LYS A 558 29.26 10.10 14.00
#